data_AF-A0A6V7I156-F1
#
_entry.id   AF-A0A6V7I156-F1
#
_cell.length_a   1.000
_cell.length_b   1.000
_cell.length_c   1.000
_cell.angle_alpha   90.00
_cell.angle_beta   90.00
_cell.angle_gamma   90.00
#
_symmetry.space_group_name_H-M   'P 1'
#
loop_
_entity.id
_entity.type
_entity.pdbx_description
1 polymer ?
#
loop_
_entity_poly.entity_id
_entity_poly.type
_entity_poly.pdbx_seq_one_letter_code
_entity_poly.pdbx_strand_id
1 'polypeptide(L)' 'VGIIGGSGLGNLAEHVLKNPSEIPAEKLKSDFGLPASNIYTGVIANVQVAILF' A
#
# COMPACT_ATOMS: atom_id res chain seq x y z
N VAL A 1 9.22 -2.91 3.25
CA VAL A 1 8.52 -2.70 4.54
C VAL A 1 7.02 -2.62 4.30
N GLY A 2 6.20 -3.31 5.09
CA GLY A 2 4.74 -3.20 5.04
C GLY A 2 4.23 -2.18 6.04
N ILE A 3 3.34 -1.28 5.62
CA ILE A 3 2.71 -0.25 6.44
C ILE A 3 1.20 -0.44 6.36
N ILE A 4 0.53 -0.49 7.51
CA ILE A 4 -0.93 -0.49 7.60
C ILE A 4 -1.35 0.88 8.13
N GLY A 5 -1.94 1.70 7.28
CA GLY A 5 -2.39 3.04 7.61
C GLY A 5 -3.80 3.02 8.22
N GLY A 6 -3.96 3.57 9.42
CA GLY A 6 -5.28 3.75 10.02
C GLY A 6 -6.00 5.02 9.53
N SER A 7 -7.09 5.36 10.22
CA SER A 7 -7.87 6.56 9.97
C SER A 7 -7.01 7.83 9.90
N GLY A 8 -7.20 8.62 8.83
CA GLY A 8 -6.49 9.88 8.60
C GLY A 8 -5.21 9.77 7.75
N LEU A 9 -4.83 8.56 7.30
CA LEU A 9 -3.63 8.34 6.48
C LEU A 9 -3.90 8.01 5.00
N GLY A 10 -5.16 8.01 4.54
CA GLY A 10 -5.53 7.51 3.20
C GLY A 10 -4.81 8.18 2.01
N ASN A 11 -4.31 9.39 2.20
CA ASN A 11 -3.60 10.20 1.22
C ASN A 11 -2.06 10.22 1.44
N LEU A 12 -1.54 9.43 2.39
CA LEU A 12 -0.10 9.29 2.64
C LEU A 12 0.63 8.71 1.43
N ALA A 13 0.01 7.76 0.73
CA ALA A 13 0.57 7.13 -0.46
C ALA A 13 0.88 8.16 -1.56
N GLU A 14 0.00 9.14 -1.76
CA GLU A 14 0.13 10.17 -2.81
C GLU A 14 1.27 11.16 -2.53
N HIS A 15 1.58 11.42 -1.26
CA HIS A 15 2.52 12.48 -0.88
C HIS A 15 3.92 11.95 -0.54
N VAL A 16 4.04 10.69 -0.12
CA VAL A 16 5.28 10.16 0.46
C VAL A 16 5.97 9.14 -0.47
N LEU A 17 5.23 8.45 -1.33
CA LEU A 17 5.80 7.45 -2.21
C LEU A 17 6.49 8.09 -3.42
N LYS A 18 7.76 7.75 -3.63
CA LYS A 18 8.44 7.95 -4.91
C LYS A 18 8.17 6.75 -5.81
N ASN A 19 7.90 7.00 -7.09
CA ASN A 19 7.54 5.99 -8.11
C ASN A 19 6.38 5.08 -7.65
N PRO A 20 5.21 5.66 -7.31
CA PRO A 20 4.08 4.89 -6.81
C PRO A 20 3.57 3.92 -7.88
N SER A 21 3.20 2.72 -7.44
CA SER A 21 2.46 1.74 -8.22
C SER A 21 1.39 1.11 -7.36
N GLU A 22 0.22 0.89 -7.93
CA GLU A 22 -0.92 0.29 -7.25
C GLU A 22 -1.10 -1.17 -7.66
N ILE A 23 -1.35 -2.05 -6.69
CA ILE A 23 -1.70 -3.45 -6.93
C ILE A 23 -3.17 -3.63 -6.50
N PRO A 24 -4.07 -3.93 -7.46
CA PRO A 24 -5.48 -4.14 -7.16
C PRO A 24 -5.70 -5.30 -6.18
N ALA A 25 -6.60 -5.12 -5.21
CA ALA A 25 -6.92 -6.09 -4.18
C ALA A 25 -7.34 -7.45 -4.77
N GLU A 26 -8.07 -7.46 -5.89
CA GLU A 26 -8.51 -8.68 -6.56
C GLU A 26 -7.35 -9.58 -7.03
N LYS A 27 -6.15 -9.02 -7.24
CA LYS A 27 -4.94 -9.76 -7.62
C LYS A 27 -4.17 -10.31 -6.42
N LEU A 28 -4.62 -10.02 -5.19
CA LEU A 28 -3.92 -10.30 -3.94
C LEU A 28 -4.68 -11.29 -3.04
N LYS A 29 -5.47 -12.18 -3.66
CA LYS A 29 -6.20 -13.22 -2.93
C LYS A 29 -5.22 -14.18 -2.24
N SER A 30 -5.43 -14.38 -0.94
CA SER A 30 -4.72 -15.35 -0.11
C SER A 30 -5.70 -16.41 0.41
N ASP A 31 -5.19 -17.39 1.15
CA ASP A 31 -5.99 -18.40 1.85
C ASP A 31 -6.96 -17.78 2.89
N PHE A 32 -6.72 -16.52 3.28
CA PHE A 32 -7.54 -15.76 4.23
C PHE A 32 -8.52 -14.79 3.55
N GLY A 33 -8.61 -14.79 2.22
CA GLY A 33 -9.47 -13.90 1.45
C GLY A 33 -8.71 -12.74 0.79
N LEU A 34 -9.41 -11.63 0.61
CA LEU A 34 -8.90 -10.41 -0.02
C LEU A 34 -8.45 -9.39 1.04
N PRO A 35 -7.44 -8.56 0.74
CA PRO A 35 -7.11 -7.43 1.60
C PRO A 35 -8.25 -6.40 1.65
N ALA A 36 -8.20 -5.51 2.65
CA ALA A 36 -9.22 -4.48 2.86
C ALA A 36 -9.31 -3.47 1.69
N SER A 37 -8.19 -3.23 1.00
CA SER A 37 -8.07 -2.28 -0.10
C SER A 37 -6.90 -2.65 -1.02
N ASN A 38 -6.66 -1.84 -2.05
CA ASN A 38 -5.50 -1.97 -2.93
C ASN A 38 -4.20 -1.71 -2.15
N ILE A 39 -3.10 -2.34 -2.58
CA ILE A 39 -1.79 -2.11 -1.98
C ILE A 39 -1.03 -1.08 -2.83
N TYR A 40 -0.61 0.01 -2.20
CA TYR A 40 0.25 1.02 -2.81
C TYR A 40 1.71 0.70 -2.55
N THR A 41 2.50 0.58 -3.60
CA THR A 41 3.93 0.30 -3.53
C THR A 41 4.74 1.49 -4.01
N GLY A 42 5.94 1.66 -3.48
CA GLY A 42 6.83 2.73 -3.90
C GLY A 42 8.05 2.80 -2.99
N VAL A 43 8.73 3.93 -3.02
CA VAL A 43 9.98 4.12 -2.27
C VAL A 43 9.86 5.29 -1.30
N ILE A 44 10.24 5.07 -0.05
CA ILE A 44 10.39 6.12 0.98
C ILE A 44 11.84 6.10 1.45
N ALA A 45 12.55 7.23 1.32
CA ALA A 45 13.96 7.35 1.72
C ALA A 45 14.85 6.19 1.19
N ASN A 46 14.71 5.84 -0.09
CA ASN A 46 15.40 4.73 -0.77
C ASN A 46 15.06 3.32 -0.26
N VAL A 47 14.01 3.17 0.56
CA VAL A 47 13.49 1.89 1.02
C VAL A 47 12.20 1.53 0.29
N GLN A 48 12.13 0.31 -0.25
CA GLN A 48 10.92 -0.21 -0.86
C GLN A 48 9.84 -0.44 0.20
N VAL A 49 8.66 0.14 -0.03
CA VAL A 49 7.52 0.03 0.87
C VAL A 49 6.26 -0.45 0.14
N ALA A 50 5.37 -1.05 0.90
CA ALA A 50 4.01 -1.39 0.52
C ALA A 50 3.06 -0.87 1.61
N ILE A 51 2.01 -0.15 1.23
CA ILE A 51 1.05 0.51 2.12
C ILE A 51 -0.34 -0.06 1.85
N LEU A 52 -1.04 -0.43 2.91
CA LEU A 52 -2.44 -0.86 2.92
C LEU A 52 -3.23 0.08 3.84
N PHE A 53 -4.45 0.45 3.45
CA PHE A 53 -5.38 1.24 4.27
C PHE A 53 -6.63 0.43 4.63
#